data_AF-X1FR16-F1
#
_entry.id   AF-X1FR16-F1
#
_cell.length_a   1.000
_cell.length_b   1.000
_cell.length_c   1.000
_cell.angle_alpha   90.00
_cell.angle_beta   90.00
_cell.angle_gamma   90.00
#
_symmetry.space_group_name_H-M   'P 1'
#
loop_
_entity.id
_entity.type
_entity.pdbx_description
1 polymer ?
#
loop_
_entity_poly.entity_id
_entity_poly.type
_entity_poly.pdbx_seq_one_letter_code
_entity_poly.pdbx_strand_id
1 'polypeptide(L)'
;MEKKNFSNKEAIKYGWGIMKANLWYFVGILIVAGLIVGIPSNIANNLNDPDPCLLGFIFNIIAGVARVIISIGLIKIALIFLNKEKPEFKELFNFKGSFWRFVGGSILYGLIVAAGFILLIVPGIYWAIKYRWFGYCIVGQKLG
;
A
#
# COMPACT_ATOMS: atom_id res chain seq x y z
N MET A 1 -21.66 0.28 21.82
CA MET A 1 -20.33 0.72 21.35
C MET A 1 -20.25 2.21 21.56
N GLU A 2 -19.49 2.69 22.55
CA GLU A 2 -19.31 4.13 22.77
C GLU A 2 -18.74 4.76 21.50
N LYS A 3 -19.37 5.85 21.02
CA LYS A 3 -18.78 6.69 19.98
C LYS A 3 -17.51 7.32 20.55
N LYS A 4 -16.36 6.66 20.35
CA LYS A 4 -15.05 7.29 20.55
C LYS A 4 -14.99 8.46 19.57
N ASN A 5 -15.24 9.66 20.08
CA ASN A 5 -15.15 10.89 19.30
C ASN A 5 -13.69 11.13 18.97
N PHE A 6 -13.26 10.67 17.80
CA PHE A 6 -11.92 10.94 17.30
C PHE A 6 -11.88 12.38 16.78
N SER A 7 -11.03 13.22 17.35
CA SER A 7 -10.82 14.57 16.83
C SER A 7 -9.89 14.51 15.62
N ASN A 8 -10.41 14.82 14.43
CA ASN A 8 -9.63 14.86 13.19
C ASN A 8 -8.38 15.77 13.34
N LYS A 9 -8.50 16.86 14.10
CA LYS A 9 -7.38 17.79 14.37
C LYS A 9 -6.29 17.12 15.20
N GLU A 10 -6.65 16.35 16.22
CA GLU A 10 -5.69 15.64 17.06
C GLU A 10 -4.98 14.54 16.29
N ALA A 11 -5.71 13.79 15.46
CA ALA A 11 -5.15 12.75 14.60
C ALA A 11 -4.09 13.32 13.65
N ILE A 12 -4.41 14.42 12.97
CA ILE A 12 -3.49 15.10 12.05
C ILE A 12 -2.30 15.67 12.81
N LYS A 13 -2.53 16.35 13.95
CA LYS A 13 -1.45 16.91 14.78
C LYS A 13 -0.49 15.83 15.26
N TYR A 14 -1.03 14.68 15.67
CA TYR A 14 -0.23 13.53 16.10
C TYR A 14 0.61 12.95 14.96
N GLY A 15 0.00 12.65 13.82
CA GLY A 15 0.72 12.13 12.64
C GLY A 15 1.79 13.10 12.14
N TRP A 16 1.49 14.40 12.12
CA TRP A 16 2.43 15.45 11.76
C TRP A 16 3.61 15.56 12.73
N GLY A 17 3.36 15.40 14.03
CA GLY A 17 4.40 15.36 15.06
C GLY A 17 5.36 14.18 14.87
N ILE A 18 4.83 12.98 14.63
CA ILE A 18 5.64 11.78 14.36
C ILE A 18 6.48 11.94 13.10
N MET A 19 5.86 12.43 12.01
CA MET A 19 6.54 12.65 10.75
C MET A 19 7.75 13.57 10.94
N LYS A 20 7.56 14.71 11.62
CA LYS A 20 8.65 15.67 11.89
C LYS A 20 9.76 15.09 12.76
N ALA A 21 9.41 14.37 13.82
CA ALA A 21 10.38 13.75 14.72
C ALA A 21 11.24 12.68 14.04
N ASN A 22 10.70 12.02 13.01
CA ASN A 22 11.36 10.91 12.30
C ASN A 22 11.55 11.20 10.80
N LEU A 23 11.68 12.49 10.43
CA LEU A 23 11.66 12.92 9.02
C LEU A 23 12.70 12.17 8.18
N TRP A 24 13.93 12.03 8.67
CA TRP A 24 14.98 11.32 7.94
C TRP A 24 14.71 9.83 7.75
N TYR A 25 14.07 9.20 8.71
CA TYR A 25 13.65 7.82 8.56
C TYR A 25 12.60 7.69 7.45
N PHE A 26 11.59 8.56 7.43
CA PHE A 26 10.58 8.58 6.36
C PHE A 26 11.18 8.94 4.99
N VAL A 27 12.11 9.87 4.92
CA VAL A 27 12.78 10.19 3.64
C VAL A 27 13.58 8.97 3.16
N GLY A 28 14.39 8.35 4.03
CA GLY A 28 15.15 7.15 3.69
C GLY A 28 14.24 6.00 3.23
N ILE A 29 13.11 5.80 3.90
CA ILE A 29 12.18 4.73 3.55
C ILE A 29 11.47 4.97 2.22
N LEU A 30 11.10 6.22 1.95
CA LEU A 30 10.45 6.60 0.69
C LEU A 30 11.43 6.51 -0.49
N ILE A 31 12.70 6.85 -0.29
CA ILE A 31 13.74 6.66 -1.30
C ILE A 31 13.93 5.17 -1.59
N VAL A 32 14.11 4.34 -0.56
CA VAL A 32 14.29 2.89 -0.73
C VAL A 32 13.07 2.26 -1.40
N ALA A 33 11.85 2.61 -0.96
CA ALA A 33 10.61 2.18 -1.57
C ALA A 33 10.50 2.62 -3.04
N GLY A 34 10.86 3.88 -3.32
CA GLY A 34 10.86 4.45 -4.66
C GLY A 34 11.86 3.76 -5.59
N LEU A 35 13.05 3.38 -5.11
CA LEU A 35 14.03 2.63 -5.89
C LEU A 35 13.56 1.20 -6.17
N ILE A 36 13.03 0.52 -5.16
CA ILE A 36 12.54 -0.87 -5.27
C ILE A 36 11.41 -1.01 -6.28
N VAL A 37 10.50 -0.03 -6.33
CA VAL A 37 9.39 -0.04 -7.30
C VAL A 37 9.78 0.62 -8.61
N GLY A 38 10.54 1.70 -8.55
CA GLY A 38 10.91 2.54 -9.68
C GLY A 38 11.90 1.87 -10.64
N ILE A 39 12.94 1.19 -10.14
CA ILE A 39 13.94 0.57 -11.02
C ILE A 39 13.30 -0.52 -11.90
N PRO A 40 12.59 -1.53 -11.33
CA PRO A 40 11.98 -2.58 -12.14
C PRO A 40 10.91 -2.06 -13.09
N SER A 41 10.13 -1.05 -12.68
CA SER A 41 9.08 -0.46 -13.54
C SER A 41 9.65 0.34 -14.71
N ASN A 42 10.71 1.12 -14.52
CA ASN A 42 11.38 1.82 -15.62
C ASN A 42 12.04 0.83 -16.59
N ILE A 43 12.67 -0.22 -16.09
CA ILE A 43 13.23 -1.29 -16.93
C ILE A 43 12.12 -1.99 -17.70
N ALA A 44 11.00 -2.32 -17.05
CA ALA A 44 9.84 -2.93 -17.70
C ALA A 44 9.31 -2.06 -18.84
N ASN A 45 9.18 -0.75 -18.61
CA ASN A 45 8.66 0.18 -19.62
C ASN A 45 9.61 0.28 -20.81
N ASN A 46 10.92 0.44 -20.58
CA ASN A 46 11.91 0.53 -21.64
C ASN A 46 12.02 -0.77 -22.48
N LEU A 47 11.75 -1.93 -21.87
CA LEU A 47 11.79 -3.22 -22.56
C LEU A 47 10.50 -3.54 -23.35
N ASN A 48 9.40 -2.85 -23.08
CA ASN A 48 8.12 -3.03 -23.77
C ASN A 48 7.85 -1.94 -24.82
N ASP A 49 8.81 -1.04 -25.05
CA ASP A 49 8.73 0.02 -26.06
C ASP A 49 9.61 -0.37 -27.26
N PRO A 50 9.06 -0.57 -28.48
CA PRO A 50 7.65 -0.35 -28.89
C PRO A 50 6.71 -1.56 -28.70
N ASP A 51 7.24 -2.79 -28.63
CA ASP A 51 6.42 -4.01 -28.57
C ASP A 51 6.53 -4.72 -27.21
N PRO A 52 5.42 -5.26 -26.68
CA PRO A 52 5.46 -6.02 -25.44
C PRO A 52 6.33 -7.27 -25.61
N CYS A 53 7.39 -7.36 -24.80
CA CYS A 53 8.29 -8.51 -24.80
C CYS A 53 8.03 -9.40 -23.58
N LEU A 54 8.26 -10.71 -23.70
CA LEU A 54 8.14 -11.67 -22.59
C LEU A 54 9.00 -11.24 -21.39
N LEU A 55 10.20 -10.70 -21.66
CA LEU A 55 11.07 -10.16 -20.61
C LEU A 55 10.46 -8.93 -19.92
N GLY A 56 9.86 -8.02 -20.68
CA GLY A 56 9.18 -6.84 -20.14
C GLY A 56 7.92 -7.19 -19.34
N PHE A 57 7.23 -8.29 -19.69
CA PHE A 57 6.12 -8.82 -18.90
C PHE A 57 6.59 -9.38 -17.54
N ILE A 58 7.71 -10.12 -17.52
CA ILE A 58 8.31 -10.63 -16.27
C ILE A 58 8.68 -9.46 -15.34
N PHE A 59 9.33 -8.42 -15.87
CA PHE A 59 9.68 -7.24 -15.07
C PHE A 59 8.45 -6.48 -14.55
N ASN A 60 7.34 -6.45 -15.30
CA ASN A 60 6.07 -5.90 -14.82
C ASN A 60 5.49 -6.68 -13.62
N ILE A 61 5.53 -8.02 -13.67
CA ILE A 61 5.11 -8.85 -12.53
C ILE A 61 6.00 -8.57 -11.32
N ILE A 62 7.32 -8.52 -11.50
CA ILE A 62 8.27 -8.21 -10.42
C ILE A 62 7.97 -6.83 -9.82
N ALA A 63 7.73 -5.81 -10.65
CA ALA A 63 7.37 -4.47 -10.21
C ALA A 63 6.04 -4.46 -9.43
N GLY A 64 5.04 -5.24 -9.88
CA GLY A 64 3.77 -5.41 -9.19
C GLY A 64 3.92 -6.04 -7.81
N VAL A 65 4.71 -7.12 -7.71
CA VAL A 65 5.02 -7.79 -6.43
C VAL A 65 5.75 -6.84 -5.49
N ALA A 66 6.76 -6.12 -5.99
CA ALA A 66 7.50 -5.12 -5.22
C ALA A 66 6.57 -4.02 -4.68
N ARG A 67 5.63 -3.53 -5.50
CA ARG A 67 4.64 -2.52 -5.09
C ARG A 67 3.75 -3.01 -3.96
N VAL A 68 3.30 -4.26 -4.02
CA VAL A 68 2.50 -4.87 -2.95
C VAL A 68 3.31 -4.96 -1.65
N ILE A 69 4.55 -5.46 -1.71
CA ILE A 69 5.42 -5.60 -0.54
C ILE A 69 5.65 -4.24 0.13
N ILE A 70 6.02 -3.23 -0.66
CA ILE A 70 6.23 -1.87 -0.17
C ILE A 70 4.95 -1.30 0.45
N SER A 71 3.79 -1.50 -0.17
CA SER A 71 2.51 -1.04 0.38
C SER A 71 2.22 -1.64 1.75
N ILE A 72 2.45 -2.94 1.93
CA ILE A 72 2.26 -3.64 3.22
C ILE A 72 3.26 -3.10 4.25
N GLY A 73 4.53 -2.99 3.87
CA GLY A 73 5.60 -2.50 4.74
C GLY A 73 5.33 -1.09 5.26
N LEU A 74 4.94 -0.17 4.38
CA LEU A 74 4.61 1.21 4.75
C LEU A 74 3.42 1.28 5.73
N ILE A 75 2.37 0.48 5.50
CA ILE A 75 1.22 0.41 6.43
C ILE A 75 1.68 -0.12 7.79
N LYS A 76 2.51 -1.17 7.82
CA LYS A 76 3.01 -1.77 9.06
C LYS A 76 3.85 -0.78 9.86
N ILE A 77 4.72 -0.04 9.19
CA ILE A 77 5.56 0.99 9.81
C ILE A 77 4.72 2.11 10.40
N ALA A 78 3.67 2.55 9.70
CA ALA A 78 2.73 3.53 10.24
C ALA A 78 2.04 3.02 11.53
N LEU A 79 1.68 1.74 11.58
CA LEU A 79 1.08 1.11 12.77
C LEU A 79 2.09 0.96 13.93
N ILE A 80 3.36 0.63 13.64
CA ILE A 80 4.43 0.56 14.66
C ILE A 80 4.67 1.93 15.29
N PHE A 81 4.71 2.98 14.46
CA PHE A 81 4.81 4.36 14.95
C PHE A 81 3.61 4.76 15.83
N LEU A 82 2.40 4.31 15.49
CA LEU A 82 1.22 4.51 16.32
C LEU A 82 1.33 3.81 17.68
N ASN A 83 2.00 2.65 17.72
CA ASN A 83 2.31 1.92 18.95
C ASN A 83 3.49 2.51 19.74
N LYS A 84 4.07 3.64 19.29
CA LYS A 84 5.25 4.30 19.87
C LYS A 84 6.53 3.46 19.85
N GLU A 85 6.59 2.46 18.97
CA GLU A 85 7.78 1.64 18.75
C GLU A 85 8.65 2.23 17.63
N LYS A 86 9.94 1.91 17.60
CA LYS A 86 10.85 2.33 16.53
C LYS A 86 10.85 1.27 15.43
N PRO A 87 10.38 1.58 14.21
CA PRO A 87 10.37 0.63 13.12
C PRO A 87 11.78 0.43 12.54
N GLU A 88 12.14 -0.82 12.27
CA GLU A 88 13.36 -1.16 11.55
C GLU A 88 13.13 -1.23 10.04
N PHE A 89 14.16 -0.98 9.22
CA PHE A 89 14.06 -1.13 7.76
C PHE A 89 13.69 -2.56 7.34
N LYS A 90 14.01 -3.56 8.16
CA LYS A 90 13.62 -4.96 7.93
C LYS A 90 12.10 -5.16 7.96
N GLU A 91 11.37 -4.28 8.66
CA GLU A 91 9.91 -4.37 8.75
C GLU A 91 9.21 -4.08 7.42
N LEU A 92 9.86 -3.36 6.49
CA LEU A 92 9.37 -3.20 5.10
C LEU A 92 9.20 -4.54 4.39
N PHE A 93 10.12 -5.47 4.65
CA PHE A 93 10.16 -6.78 4.02
C PHE A 93 9.54 -7.86 4.93
N ASN A 94 8.98 -7.49 6.07
CA ASN A 94 8.38 -8.44 7.01
C ASN A 94 6.89 -8.65 6.71
N PHE A 95 6.62 -9.36 5.61
CA PHE A 95 5.29 -9.62 5.04
C PHE A 95 4.64 -10.94 5.50
N LYS A 96 5.14 -11.56 6.58
CA LYS A 96 4.72 -12.89 7.08
C LYS A 96 3.19 -13.07 7.02
N GLY A 97 2.72 -13.92 6.11
CA GLY A 97 1.32 -14.34 5.95
C GLY A 97 0.33 -13.30 5.40
N SER A 98 0.69 -12.02 5.33
CA SER A 98 -0.23 -10.96 4.89
C SER A 98 -0.16 -10.68 3.38
N PHE A 99 0.91 -11.12 2.71
CA PHE A 99 1.09 -10.92 1.26
C PHE A 99 -0.07 -11.51 0.44
N TRP A 100 -0.34 -12.81 0.59
CA TRP A 100 -1.42 -13.48 -0.14
C TRP A 100 -2.81 -12.92 0.18
N ARG A 101 -3.03 -12.48 1.44
CA ARG A 101 -4.27 -11.82 1.85
C ARG A 101 -4.43 -10.46 1.18
N PHE A 102 -3.36 -9.67 1.10
CA PHE A 102 -3.37 -8.37 0.44
C PHE A 102 -3.57 -8.51 -1.08
N VAL A 103 -2.93 -9.50 -1.70
CA VAL A 103 -3.12 -9.82 -3.13
C VAL A 103 -4.57 -10.24 -3.38
N GLY A 104 -5.11 -11.18 -2.61
CA GLY A 104 -6.51 -11.61 -2.72
C GLY A 104 -7.49 -10.46 -2.49
N GLY A 105 -7.24 -9.62 -1.47
CA GLY A 105 -8.02 -8.42 -1.22
C GLY A 105 -7.95 -7.39 -2.34
N SER A 106 -6.78 -7.24 -2.98
CA SER A 106 -6.59 -6.34 -4.14
C SER A 106 -7.35 -6.84 -5.37
N ILE A 107 -7.36 -8.15 -5.62
CA ILE A 107 -8.14 -8.77 -6.70
C ILE A 107 -9.63 -8.58 -6.43
N LEU A 108 -10.11 -8.88 -5.22
CA LEU A 108 -11.51 -8.67 -4.83
C LEU A 108 -11.92 -7.19 -4.98
N TYR A 109 -11.08 -6.28 -4.49
CA TYR A 109 -11.31 -4.84 -4.62
C TYR A 109 -11.41 -4.42 -6.09
N GLY A 110 -10.49 -4.91 -6.93
CA GLY A 110 -10.52 -4.68 -8.38
C GLY A 110 -11.81 -5.19 -9.03
N LEU A 111 -12.23 -6.42 -8.69
CA LEU A 111 -13.47 -7.02 -9.20
C LEU A 111 -14.72 -6.24 -8.76
N ILE A 112 -14.79 -5.83 -7.49
CA ILE A 112 -15.90 -5.02 -6.97
C ILE A 112 -15.97 -3.69 -7.73
N VAL A 113 -14.84 -2.99 -7.86
CA VAL A 113 -14.79 -1.69 -8.56
C VAL A 113 -15.14 -1.85 -10.05
N ALA A 114 -14.62 -2.89 -10.72
CA ALA A 114 -14.94 -3.18 -12.11
C ALA A 114 -16.43 -3.51 -12.30
N ALA A 115 -16.99 -4.37 -11.44
CA ALA A 115 -18.43 -4.65 -11.42
C ALA A 115 -19.24 -3.37 -11.20
N GLY A 116 -18.76 -2.47 -10.34
CA GLY A 116 -19.38 -1.18 -10.09
C GLY A 116 -19.44 -0.34 -11.36
N PHE A 117 -18.32 -0.21 -12.08
CA PHE A 117 -18.27 0.52 -13.36
C PHE A 117 -19.11 -0.13 -14.47
N ILE A 118 -19.18 -1.47 -14.51
CA ILE A 118 -20.04 -2.20 -15.45
C ILE A 118 -21.51 -1.92 -15.16
N LEU A 119 -21.89 -1.84 -13.88
CA LEU A 119 -23.27 -1.60 -13.47
C LEU A 119 -23.70 -0.14 -13.65
N LEU A 120 -22.82 0.84 -13.36
CA LEU A 120 -22.93 2.30 -13.62
C LEU A 120 -21.67 3.03 -13.07
N ILE A 121 -21.25 4.15 -13.68
CA ILE A 121 -20.02 4.89 -13.26
C ILE A 121 -20.06 5.29 -11.76
N VAL A 122 -21.21 5.76 -11.28
CA VAL A 122 -21.38 6.24 -9.89
C VAL A 122 -21.14 5.14 -8.83
N PRO A 123 -21.77 3.96 -8.91
CA PRO A 123 -21.46 2.85 -7.99
C PRO A 123 -20.00 2.41 -8.02
N GLY A 124 -19.33 2.44 -9.19
CA GLY A 124 -17.89 2.19 -9.29
C GLY A 124 -17.05 3.14 -8.43
N ILE A 125 -17.31 4.45 -8.53
CA ILE A 125 -16.62 5.47 -7.72
C ILE A 125 -16.94 5.30 -6.23
N TYR A 126 -18.20 5.05 -5.89
CA TYR A 126 -18.63 4.86 -4.50
C TYR A 126 -17.90 3.69 -3.83
N TRP A 127 -17.82 2.52 -4.49
CA TRP A 127 -17.11 1.37 -3.96
C TRP A 127 -15.60 1.57 -3.91
N ALA A 128 -15.01 2.24 -4.90
CA ALA A 128 -13.58 2.56 -4.89
C ALA A 128 -13.20 3.39 -3.66
N ILE A 129 -14.00 4.38 -3.27
CA ILE A 129 -13.75 5.20 -2.07
C ILE A 129 -14.01 4.37 -0.80
N LYS A 130 -15.13 3.63 -0.77
CA LYS A 130 -15.54 2.85 0.40
C LYS A 130 -14.51 1.79 0.80
N TYR A 131 -13.98 1.06 -0.18
CA TYR A 131 -13.09 -0.07 0.08
C TYR A 131 -11.61 0.29 0.06
N ARG A 132 -11.22 1.53 -0.26
CA ARG A 132 -9.79 1.95 -0.32
C ARG A 132 -8.98 1.63 0.95
N TRP A 133 -9.64 1.56 2.10
CA TRP A 133 -9.01 1.28 3.40
C TRP A 133 -8.74 -0.21 3.68
N PHE A 134 -9.09 -1.12 2.77
CA PHE A 134 -8.95 -2.57 2.96
C PHE A 134 -7.53 -2.98 3.40
N GLY A 135 -6.50 -2.31 2.86
CA GLY A 135 -5.10 -2.61 3.18
C GLY A 135 -4.77 -2.41 4.66
N TYR A 136 -5.34 -1.38 5.31
CA TYR A 136 -5.15 -1.14 6.74
C TYR A 136 -5.86 -2.20 7.59
N CYS A 137 -7.02 -2.69 7.15
CA CYS A 137 -7.74 -3.76 7.85
C CYS A 137 -6.97 -5.09 7.79
N ILE A 138 -6.43 -5.45 6.63
CA ILE A 138 -5.67 -6.70 6.45
C ILE A 138 -4.37 -6.68 7.27
N VAL A 139 -3.62 -5.57 7.22
CA VAL A 139 -2.33 -5.46 7.90
C VAL A 139 -2.49 -5.21 9.39
N GLY A 140 -3.44 -4.36 9.80
CA GLY A 140 -3.61 -3.93 11.18
C GLY A 140 -4.45 -4.86 12.05
N GLN A 141 -5.51 -5.46 11.51
CA GLN A 141 -6.41 -6.31 12.30
C GLN A 141 -6.14 -7.80 12.12
N LYS A 142 -5.17 -8.20 11.28
CA LYS A 142 -4.94 -9.59 10.83
C LYS A 142 -6.23 -10.28 10.35
N LEU A 143 -7.25 -9.52 9.97
CA LEU A 143 -8.50 -10.05 9.47
C LEU A 143 -8.23 -10.67 8.10
N GLY A 144 -8.54 -11.95 8.01
CA GLY A 144 -8.55 -12.78 6.81
C GLY A 144 -9.80 -13.63 6.87
#